data_AF-A0A4Q2LM05-F1
#
_entry.id   AF-A0A4Q2LM05-F1
#
_cell.length_a   1.000
_cell.length_b   1.000
_cell.length_c   1.000
_cell.angle_alpha   90.00
_cell.angle_beta   90.00
_cell.angle_gamma   90.00
#
_symmetry.space_group_name_H-M   'P 1'
#
loop_
_entity.id
_entity.type
_entity.pdbx_description
1 polymer ?
#
loop_
_entity_poly.entity_id
_entity_poly.type
_entity_poly.pdbx_seq_one_letter_code
_entity_poly.pdbx_strand_id
1 'polypeptide(L)' 'MAKTKKIKEQPMDSTVDAFVSKCFNNGEVRSISPVLNNVYTINGIEYIFTEEVLENILKKDDVIVKVTEKNVIVTGLLIE' A
#
# COMPACT_ATOMS: atom_id res chain seq x y z
N MET A 1 -5.68 29.47 -5.50
CA MET A 1 -4.35 28.98 -5.96
C MET A 1 -4.38 27.46 -5.91
N ALA A 2 -4.65 26.80 -7.05
CA ALA A 2 -4.60 25.35 -7.12
C ALA A 2 -3.12 24.93 -7.15
N LYS A 3 -2.60 24.44 -6.01
CA LYS A 3 -1.31 23.74 -6.00
C LYS A 3 -1.52 22.46 -6.79
N THR A 4 -1.11 22.46 -8.06
CA THR A 4 -0.87 21.24 -8.83
C THR A 4 0.21 20.47 -8.07
N LYS A 5 -0.21 19.58 -7.16
CA LYS A 5 0.69 18.61 -6.59
C LYS A 5 1.13 17.75 -7.77
N LYS A 6 2.39 17.93 -8.20
CA LYS A 6 3.05 16.97 -9.06
C LYS A 6 2.98 15.64 -8.32
N ILE A 7 2.09 14.76 -8.76
CA ILE A 7 2.13 13.34 -8.39
C ILE A 7 3.47 12.88 -8.97
N LYS A 8 4.52 12.92 -8.14
CA LYS A 8 5.82 12.36 -8.54
C LYS A 8 5.56 10.87 -8.64
N GLU A 9 5.53 10.32 -9.84
CA GLU A 9 5.55 8.87 -10.06
C GLU A 9 6.65 8.29 -9.17
N GLN A 10 6.24 7.66 -8.07
CA GLN A 10 7.15 7.00 -7.17
C GLN A 10 7.51 5.67 -7.81
N PRO A 11 8.77 5.20 -7.66
CA PRO A 11 9.12 3.87 -8.09
C PRO A 11 8.20 2.84 -7.44
N MET A 12 7.84 1.80 -8.19
CA MET A 12 6.85 0.82 -7.75
C MET A 12 7.26 0.14 -6.44
N ASP A 13 8.54 -0.22 -6.30
CA ASP A 13 9.10 -0.75 -5.05
C ASP A 13 8.86 0.17 -3.84
N SER A 14 9.08 1.49 -3.98
CA SER A 14 8.81 2.44 -2.89
C SER A 14 7.31 2.57 -2.59
N THR A 15 6.46 2.39 -3.61
CA THR A 15 5.01 2.41 -3.42
C THR A 15 4.56 1.19 -2.63
N VAL A 16 5.02 0.00 -3.03
CA VAL A 16 4.78 -1.26 -2.33
C VAL A 16 5.26 -1.16 -0.89
N ASP A 17 6.50 -0.71 -0.67
CA ASP A 17 7.07 -0.58 0.66
C ASP A 17 6.29 0.40 1.55
N ALA A 18 5.79 1.50 0.98
CA ALA A 18 4.95 2.45 1.72
C ALA A 18 3.62 1.83 2.17
N PHE A 19 2.97 1.03 1.31
CA PHE A 19 1.74 0.31 1.69
C PHE A 19 2.01 -0.82 2.67
N VAL A 20 3.11 -1.55 2.51
CA VAL A 20 3.52 -2.61 3.45
C VAL A 20 3.87 -2.00 4.81
N SER A 21 4.62 -0.90 4.85
CA SER A 21 4.95 -0.17 6.08
C SER A 21 3.70 0.29 6.83
N LYS A 22 2.61 0.63 6.13
CA LYS A 22 1.31 0.93 6.77
C LYS A 22 0.70 -0.27 7.50
N CYS A 23 1.04 -1.50 7.09
CA CYS A 23 0.65 -2.73 7.77
C CYS A 23 1.46 -3.02 9.04
N PHE A 24 2.59 -2.32 9.25
CA PHE A 24 3.48 -2.51 10.40
C PHE A 24 3.71 -1.18 11.11
N ASN A 25 3.00 -0.94 12.20
CA ASN A 25 3.12 0.31 12.95
C ASN A 25 3.59 0.03 14.38
N ASN A 26 4.77 0.52 14.76
CA ASN A 26 5.35 0.34 16.10
C ASN A 26 5.40 -1.13 16.59
N GLY A 27 5.68 -2.09 15.71
CA GLY A 27 5.72 -3.51 16.05
C GLY A 27 4.35 -4.18 16.14
N GLU A 28 3.26 -3.44 15.88
CA GLU A 28 1.92 -4.00 15.71
C GLU A 28 1.64 -4.27 14.23
N VAL A 29 1.15 -5.47 13.93
CA VAL A 29 0.55 -5.79 12.63
C VAL A 29 -0.85 -5.20 12.53
N ARG A 30 -1.10 -4.52 11.42
CA ARG A 30 -2.37 -3.88 11.08
C ARG A 30 -2.85 -4.33 9.72
N SER A 31 -4.16 -4.30 9.55
CA SER A 31 -4.82 -4.49 8.26
C SER A 31 -5.18 -3.14 7.66
N ILE A 32 -4.81 -2.93 6.40
CA ILE A 32 -5.27 -1.81 5.59
C ILE A 32 -6.18 -2.31 4.48
N SER A 33 -7.15 -1.50 4.10
CA SER A 33 -8.07 -1.79 3.00
C SER A 33 -7.93 -0.75 1.88
N PRO A 34 -6.84 -0.80 1.10
CA PRO A 34 -6.64 0.14 0.00
C PRO A 34 -7.63 -0.17 -1.15
N VAL A 35 -8.05 0.90 -1.82
CA VAL A 35 -8.97 0.88 -2.96
C VAL A 35 -8.13 1.00 -4.23
N LEU A 36 -8.37 0.11 -5.19
CA LEU A 36 -7.70 0.14 -6.49
C LEU A 36 -7.94 1.47 -7.22
N ASN A 37 -6.91 1.95 -7.90
CA ASN A 37 -6.86 3.22 -8.62
C ASN A 37 -7.16 4.45 -7.75
N ASN A 38 -6.92 4.34 -6.43
CA ASN A 38 -7.08 5.46 -5.51
C ASN A 38 -5.73 6.00 -5.02
N VAL A 39 -5.69 7.29 -4.68
CA VAL A 39 -4.50 7.99 -4.23
C VAL A 39 -4.46 8.02 -2.70
N TYR A 40 -3.34 7.58 -2.14
CA TYR A 40 -3.07 7.54 -0.71
C TYR A 40 -1.89 8.45 -0.38
N THR A 41 -2.02 9.26 0.67
CA THR A 41 -0.90 10.03 1.19
C THR A 41 -0.24 9.28 2.35
N ILE A 42 0.98 8.82 2.16
CA ILE A 42 1.78 8.08 3.16
C ILE A 42 3.06 8.90 3.39
N ASN A 43 3.33 9.27 4.66
CA ASN A 43 4.50 10.10 5.02
C ASN A 43 4.63 11.41 4.23
N GLY A 44 3.50 12.01 3.82
CA GLY A 44 3.47 13.25 3.03
C GLY A 44 3.73 13.06 1.52
N ILE A 45 3.93 11.82 1.07
CA ILE A 45 4.11 11.44 -0.33
C ILE A 45 2.81 10.83 -0.83
N GLU A 46 2.41 11.19 -2.05
CA GLU A 46 1.22 10.64 -2.70
C GLU A 46 1.59 9.40 -3.51
N TYR A 47 0.91 8.30 -3.21
CA TYR A 47 1.06 6.99 -3.82
C TYR A 47 -0.27 6.55 -4.42
N ILE A 48 -0.23 5.85 -5.55
CA ILE A 48 -1.44 5.30 -6.17
C ILE A 48 -1.45 3.80 -5.94
N PHE A 49 -2.57 3.28 -5.44
CA PHE A 49 -2.74 1.84 -5.28
C PHE A 49 -3.27 1.25 -6.58
N THR A 50 -2.38 0.74 -7.44
CA THR A 50 -2.74 0.10 -8.71
C THR A 50 -2.75 -1.43 -8.58
N GLU A 51 -3.27 -2.11 -9.59
CA GLU A 51 -3.23 -3.58 -9.67
C GLU A 51 -1.80 -4.11 -9.66
N GLU A 52 -0.86 -3.45 -10.36
CA GLU A 52 0.55 -3.83 -10.32
C GLU A 52 1.14 -3.72 -8.90
N VAL A 53 0.80 -2.66 -8.15
CA VAL A 53 1.23 -2.53 -6.75
C VAL A 53 0.66 -3.68 -5.91
N LEU A 54 -0.62 -4.02 -6.09
CA LEU A 54 -1.25 -5.17 -5.44
C LEU A 54 -0.54 -6.49 -5.77
N GLU A 55 -0.23 -6.74 -7.04
CA GLU A 55 0.49 -7.94 -7.48
C GLU A 55 1.90 -8.02 -6.88
N ASN A 56 2.59 -6.88 -6.71
CA ASN A 56 3.90 -6.86 -6.06
C ASN A 56 3.81 -7.07 -4.55
N ILE A 57 2.76 -6.54 -3.90
CA ILE A 57 2.49 -6.82 -2.48
C ILE A 57 2.16 -8.31 -2.28
N LEU A 58 1.40 -8.93 -3.20
CA LEU A 58 1.10 -10.37 -3.18
C LEU A 58 2.35 -11.26 -3.27
N LYS A 59 3.43 -10.75 -3.87
CA LYS A 59 4.73 -11.44 -3.97
C LYS A 59 5.60 -11.28 -2.72
N LYS A 60 5.19 -10.46 -1.75
CA LYS A 60 5.91 -10.28 -0.48
C LYS A 60 5.43 -11.31 0.53
N ASP A 61 6.35 -12.03 1.15
CA ASP A 61 6.04 -13.01 2.20
C ASP A 61 5.65 -12.34 3.54
N ASP A 62 6.00 -11.06 3.72
CA ASP A 62 5.74 -10.31 4.96
C ASP A 62 4.27 -9.84 5.10
N VAL A 63 3.38 -10.10 4.13
CA VAL A 63 2.00 -9.60 4.17
C VAL A 63 1.00 -10.62 3.63
N ILE A 64 -0.15 -10.75 4.29
CA ILE A 64 -1.31 -11.47 3.78
C ILE A 64 -2.21 -10.51 3.04
N VAL A 65 -2.42 -10.76 1.77
CA VAL A 65 -3.40 -10.05 0.95
C VAL A 65 -4.66 -10.91 0.81
N LYS A 66 -5.81 -10.35 1.15
CA LYS A 66 -7.14 -10.90 0.87
C LYS A 66 -7.85 -10.01 -0.14
N VAL A 67 -8.02 -10.51 -1.36
CA VAL A 67 -8.81 -9.86 -2.39
C VAL A 67 -10.22 -10.47 -2.38
N THR A 68 -11.23 -9.62 -2.27
CA THR A 68 -12.65 -9.96 -2.40
C THR A 68 -13.25 -9.17 -3.57
N GLU A 69 -14.42 -9.54 -4.07
CA GLU A 69 -15.07 -8.89 -5.23
C GLU A 69 -15.21 -7.36 -5.10
N LYS A 70 -15.19 -6.82 -3.87
CA LYS A 70 -15.37 -5.38 -3.62
C LYS A 70 -14.23 -4.73 -2.85
N ASN A 71 -13.33 -5.50 -2.24
CA ASN A 71 -12.33 -4.95 -1.33
C ASN A 71 -11.03 -5.73 -1.39
N VAL A 72 -9.93 -5.00 -1.28
CA VAL A 72 -8.59 -5.54 -1.05
C VAL A 72 -8.23 -5.25 0.39
N ILE A 73 -7.82 -6.28 1.14
CA ILE A 73 -7.35 -6.15 2.52
C ILE A 73 -5.91 -6.67 2.57
N VAL A 74 -4.97 -5.81 2.93
CA VAL A 74 -3.56 -6.16 3.12
C VAL A 74 -3.30 -6.16 4.62
N THR A 75 -2.81 -7.27 5.17
CA THR A 75 -2.50 -7.44 6.59
C THR A 75 -1.03 -7.78 6.75
N GLY A 76 -0.32 -7.13 7.67
CA GLY A 76 1.06 -7.50 7.98
C GLY A 76 1.14 -8.91 8.59
N LEU A 77 2.15 -9.68 8.21
CA LEU A 77 2.48 -10.94 8.86
C LEU A 77 3.72 -10.74 9.74
N LEU A 78 3.64 -11.07 11.03
CA LEU A 78 4.82 -11.29 11.85
C LEU A 78 5.29 -12.71 11.55
N ILE A 79 6.34 -12.83 10.73
CA ILE A 79 7.07 -14.08 10.60
C ILE A 79 8.06 -14.12 11.78
N GLU A 80 7.82 -15.01 12.75
CA GLU A 80 8.74 -15.30 13.87
C GLU A 80 9.99 -16.06 13.41
#